data_AF-A0A969RRH8-F1
#
_entry.id   AF-A0A969RRH8-F1
#
_cell.length_a   1.000
_cell.length_b   1.000
_cell.length_c   1.000
_cell.angle_alpha   90.00
_cell.angle_beta   90.00
_cell.angle_gamma   90.00
#
_symmetry.space_group_name_H-M   'P 1'
#
loop_
_entity.id
_entity.type
_entity.pdbx_description
1 polymer ?
#
loop_
_entity_poly.entity_id
_entity_poly.type
_entity_poly.pdbx_seq_one_letter_code
_entity_poly.pdbx_strand_id
1 'polypeptide(L)'
;MTTKEQLLKEIEQASESLVEEVFGFLISVKARHNENDLVQPDPDPKRDRPSKPIWEIAQELTQDMTVEEIAQLPKDGAEQHDHYIYGIPKRQE
;
A
#
# COMPACT_ATOMS: atom_id res chain seq x y z
N MET A 1 36.21 -14.54 -2.31
CA MET A 1 34.90 -15.10 -1.93
C MET A 1 33.90 -13.96 -1.89
N THR A 2 32.73 -14.16 -2.48
CA THR A 2 31.65 -13.17 -2.44
C THR A 2 30.83 -13.34 -1.16
N THR A 3 30.21 -12.27 -0.68
CA THR A 3 29.36 -12.28 0.52
C THR A 3 28.24 -13.32 0.46
N LYS A 4 27.74 -13.59 -0.76
CA LYS A 4 26.72 -14.61 -1.04
C LYS A 4 27.23 -16.03 -0.78
N GLU A 5 28.46 -16.32 -1.21
CA GLU A 5 29.06 -17.66 -1.06
C GLU A 5 29.38 -17.98 0.40
N GLN A 6 29.79 -16.98 1.18
CA GLN A 6 30.01 -17.15 2.62
C GLN A 6 28.69 -17.40 3.36
N LEU A 7 27.62 -16.66 3.01
CA LEU A 7 26.30 -16.85 3.61
C LEU A 7 25.72 -18.25 3.35
N LEU A 8 25.88 -18.77 2.13
CA LEU A 8 25.43 -20.13 1.78
C LEU A 8 26.14 -21.20 2.62
N LYS A 9 27.46 -21.07 2.78
CA LYS A 9 28.26 -21.99 3.59
C LYS A 9 27.88 -21.96 5.07
N GLU A 10 27.55 -20.78 5.60
CA GLU A 10 27.14 -20.61 6.99
C GLU A 10 25.74 -21.21 7.25
N ILE A 11 24.81 -21.06 6.29
CA ILE A 11 23.45 -21.62 6.37
C ILE A 11 23.48 -23.15 6.33
N GLU A 12 24.35 -23.76 5.52
CA GLU A 12 24.48 -25.23 5.45
C GLU A 12 24.95 -25.87 6.78
N GLN A 13 25.66 -25.12 7.62
CA GLN A 13 26.21 -25.59 8.89
C GLN A 13 25.42 -25.12 10.11
N ALA A 14 24.44 -24.25 9.91
CA ALA A 14 23.61 -23.69 10.96
C ALA A 14 22.56 -24.69 11.46
N SER A 15 22.12 -24.52 12.71
CA SER A 15 20.96 -25.25 13.23
C SER A 15 19.67 -24.75 12.61
N GLU A 16 18.67 -25.63 12.49
CA GLU A 16 17.35 -25.31 11.93
C GLU A 16 16.74 -24.05 12.57
N SER A 17 16.89 -23.89 13.88
CA SER A 17 16.42 -22.71 14.64
C SER A 17 17.03 -21.39 14.15
N LEU A 18 18.30 -21.40 13.76
CA LEU A 18 19.01 -20.22 13.29
C LEU A 18 18.67 -19.93 11.82
N VAL A 19 18.44 -20.98 11.04
CA VAL A 19 17.96 -20.87 9.65
C VAL A 19 16.58 -20.22 9.62
N GLU A 20 15.66 -20.63 10.51
CA GLU A 20 14.34 -20.01 10.65
C GLU A 20 14.43 -18.52 11.02
N GLU A 21 15.32 -18.16 11.95
CA GLU A 21 15.52 -16.76 12.38
C GLU A 21 16.10 -15.89 11.25
N VAL A 22 17.13 -16.37 10.54
CA VAL A 22 17.73 -15.67 9.41
C VAL A 22 16.75 -15.59 8.24
N PHE A 23 15.96 -16.63 7.99
CA PHE A 23 14.88 -16.61 7.01
C PHE A 23 13.82 -15.58 7.37
N GLY A 24 13.35 -15.57 8.62
CA GLY A 24 12.42 -14.58 9.15
C GLY A 24 12.97 -13.16 9.02
N PHE A 25 14.26 -12.96 9.28
CA PHE A 25 14.95 -11.69 9.07
C PHE A 25 15.01 -11.31 7.59
N LEU A 26 15.34 -12.23 6.68
CA LEU A 26 15.35 -11.96 5.24
C LEU A 26 13.97 -11.64 4.69
N ILE A 27 12.93 -12.35 5.13
CA ILE A 27 11.54 -12.04 4.82
C ILE A 27 11.18 -10.66 5.37
N SER A 28 11.58 -10.33 6.59
CA SER A 28 11.34 -9.01 7.21
C SER A 28 12.09 -7.89 6.47
N VAL A 29 13.32 -8.11 6.05
CA VAL A 29 14.11 -7.13 5.29
C VAL A 29 13.55 -6.97 3.88
N LYS A 30 13.17 -8.06 3.23
CA LYS A 30 12.52 -8.04 1.92
C LYS A 30 11.14 -7.37 2.00
N ALA A 31 10.38 -7.64 3.06
CA ALA A 31 9.13 -6.96 3.36
C ALA A 31 9.37 -5.47 3.56
N ARG A 32 10.36 -5.04 4.36
CA ARG A 32 10.70 -3.61 4.53
C ARG A 32 11.20 -2.94 3.24
N HIS A 33 11.94 -3.66 2.42
CA HIS A 33 12.38 -3.18 1.11
C HIS A 33 11.22 -3.09 0.13
N ASN A 34 10.21 -3.95 0.30
CA ASN A 34 8.94 -3.95 -0.41
C ASN A 34 7.90 -3.00 0.22
N GLU A 35 8.04 -2.60 1.48
CA GLU A 35 7.17 -1.64 2.18
C GLU A 35 7.65 -0.20 1.95
N ASN A 36 8.97 0.00 1.79
CA ASN A 36 9.51 1.17 1.09
C ASN A 36 9.13 1.19 -0.40
N ASP A 37 8.59 0.08 -0.93
CA ASP A 37 8.04 -0.08 -2.29
C ASP A 37 6.55 -0.53 -2.26
N LEU A 38 5.81 -0.16 -1.18
CA LEU A 38 4.37 -0.36 -0.91
C LEU A 38 3.92 -1.61 -0.11
N VAL A 39 3.33 -1.33 1.05
CA VAL A 39 2.01 -1.81 1.53
C VAL A 39 1.45 -3.07 0.81
N GLN A 40 1.49 -4.20 1.52
CA GLN A 40 0.67 -5.44 1.42
C GLN A 40 -0.04 -5.79 0.09
N PRO A 41 0.24 -6.97 -0.53
CA PRO A 41 -0.55 -7.45 -1.66
C PRO A 41 -1.70 -8.38 -1.24
N ASP A 42 -2.90 -7.95 -1.59
CA ASP A 42 -4.01 -8.83 -1.99
C ASP A 42 -3.60 -9.67 -3.23
N PRO A 43 -4.12 -10.90 -3.42
CA PRO A 43 -3.63 -11.83 -4.44
C PRO A 43 -4.28 -11.58 -5.82
N ASP A 44 -4.21 -10.35 -6.35
CA ASP A 44 -4.69 -10.05 -7.71
C ASP A 44 -3.51 -9.77 -8.67
N PRO A 45 -3.27 -10.64 -9.68
CA PRO A 45 -2.10 -10.60 -10.57
C PRO A 45 -2.13 -9.48 -11.63
N LYS A 46 -2.84 -8.36 -11.39
CA LYS A 46 -2.96 -7.22 -12.33
C LYS A 46 -2.26 -5.93 -11.86
N ARG A 47 -1.56 -5.93 -10.72
CA ARG A 47 -1.12 -4.70 -10.06
C ARG A 47 0.38 -4.37 -10.14
N ASP A 48 1.09 -4.83 -11.17
CA ASP A 48 2.46 -4.38 -11.53
C ASP A 48 2.51 -2.93 -12.07
N ARG A 49 1.59 -2.06 -11.65
CA ARG A 49 1.63 -0.64 -11.96
C ARG A 49 1.97 0.11 -10.68
N PRO A 50 2.95 1.03 -10.69
CA PRO A 50 3.25 1.85 -9.53
C PRO A 50 1.94 2.49 -9.06
N SER A 51 1.58 2.26 -7.80
CA SER A 51 0.37 2.85 -7.24
C SER A 51 0.57 4.35 -7.17
N LYS A 52 -0.20 5.09 -7.97
CA LYS A 52 -0.13 6.55 -7.98
C LYS A 52 -0.44 7.10 -6.58
N PRO A 53 0.20 8.19 -6.17
CA PRO A 53 -0.21 8.94 -4.98
C PRO A 53 -1.71 9.27 -5.01
N ILE A 54 -2.34 9.33 -3.83
CA ILE A 54 -3.79 9.59 -3.70
C ILE A 54 -4.17 10.93 -4.37
N TRP A 55 -3.29 11.93 -4.33
CA TRP A 55 -3.53 13.23 -4.98
C TRP A 55 -3.51 13.14 -6.52
N GLU A 56 -2.67 12.27 -7.10
CA GLU A 56 -2.66 12.03 -8.56
C GLU A 56 -3.97 11.34 -8.98
N ILE A 57 -4.43 10.38 -8.18
CA ILE A 57 -5.70 9.69 -8.42
C ILE A 57 -6.88 10.68 -8.34
N ALA A 58 -6.89 11.55 -7.34
CA ALA A 58 -7.91 12.59 -7.20
C ALA A 58 -7.87 13.56 -8.39
N GLN A 59 -6.67 13.96 -8.83
CA GLN A 59 -6.51 14.83 -9.99
C GLN A 59 -7.07 14.16 -11.24
N GLU A 60 -6.72 12.91 -11.52
CA GLU A 60 -7.24 12.13 -12.65
C GLU A 60 -8.76 11.98 -12.62
N LEU A 61 -9.35 11.73 -11.44
CA LEU A 61 -10.80 11.62 -11.29
C LEU A 61 -11.53 12.93 -11.63
N THR A 62 -10.93 14.07 -11.30
CA THR A 62 -11.52 15.41 -11.51
C THR A 62 -11.22 16.01 -12.89
N GLN A 63 -10.31 15.41 -13.67
CA GLN A 63 -9.87 15.97 -14.95
C GLN A 63 -10.97 16.08 -16.01
N ASP A 64 -11.92 15.15 -16.00
CA ASP A 64 -13.04 15.11 -16.94
C ASP A 64 -14.28 15.88 -16.44
N MET A 65 -14.24 16.49 -15.25
CA MET A 65 -15.37 17.22 -14.67
C MET A 65 -15.44 18.66 -15.18
N THR A 66 -16.66 19.12 -15.46
CA THR A 66 -16.96 20.52 -15.77
C THR A 66 -16.93 21.40 -14.50
N VAL A 67 -16.84 22.73 -14.69
CA VAL A 67 -16.81 23.69 -13.58
C VAL A 67 -18.10 23.61 -12.75
N GLU A 68 -19.22 23.34 -13.41
CA GLU A 68 -20.53 23.17 -12.80
C GLU A 68 -20.60 21.90 -11.93
N GLU A 69 -20.01 20.80 -12.39
CA GLU A 69 -19.93 19.53 -11.65
C GLU A 69 -18.99 19.65 -10.44
N ILE A 70 -17.85 20.31 -10.62
CA ILE A 70 -16.92 20.61 -9.52
C ILE A 70 -17.60 21.48 -8.46
N ALA A 71 -18.44 22.43 -8.88
CA ALA A 71 -19.17 23.29 -7.95
C ALA A 71 -20.23 22.55 -7.12
N GLN A 72 -20.71 21.38 -7.60
CA GLN A 72 -21.63 20.52 -6.85
C GLN A 72 -20.93 19.62 -5.84
N LEU A 73 -19.60 19.52 -5.87
CA LEU A 73 -18.86 18.71 -4.91
C LEU A 73 -19.03 19.26 -3.49
N PRO A 74 -19.14 18.35 -2.50
CA PRO A 74 -19.28 18.74 -1.11
C PRO A 74 -18.01 19.45 -0.61
N LYS A 75 -18.19 20.61 0.01
CA LYS A 75 -17.10 21.44 0.56
C LYS A 75 -16.78 21.12 2.03
N ASP A 76 -17.53 20.19 2.62
CA ASP A 76 -17.43 19.76 4.02
C ASP A 76 -16.26 18.78 4.25
N GLY A 77 -15.40 18.55 3.25
CA GLY A 77 -14.28 17.63 3.36
C GLY A 77 -14.70 16.17 3.61
N ALA A 78 -15.90 15.78 3.15
CA ALA A 78 -16.49 14.47 3.38
C ALA A 78 -16.87 14.17 4.85
N GLU A 79 -17.12 15.22 5.65
CA GLU A 79 -17.65 15.08 7.01
C GLU A 79 -18.96 14.26 7.05
N GLN A 80 -19.80 14.42 6.02
CA GLN A 80 -21.07 13.71 5.83
C GLN A 80 -20.92 12.45 4.95
N HIS A 81 -19.83 11.69 5.05
CA HIS A 81 -19.62 10.49 4.22
C HIS A 81 -20.79 9.49 4.24
N ASP A 82 -21.47 9.31 5.38
CA ASP A 82 -22.68 8.46 5.48
C ASP A 82 -23.81 8.95 4.57
N HIS A 83 -23.93 10.27 4.37
CA HIS A 83 -24.89 10.84 3.44
C HIS A 83 -24.51 10.54 2.00
N TYR A 84 -23.23 10.63 1.65
CA TYR A 84 -22.76 10.39 0.29
C TYR A 84 -22.80 8.91 -0.11
N ILE A 85 -22.60 8.01 0.85
CA ILE A 85 -22.58 6.55 0.62
C ILE A 85 -23.97 5.94 0.78
N TYR A 86 -24.72 6.34 1.81
CA TYR A 86 -25.98 5.70 2.20
C TYR A 86 -27.19 6.63 2.12
N GLY A 87 -27.02 7.91 1.81
CA GLY A 87 -28.10 8.90 1.80
C GLY A 87 -28.51 9.40 3.19
N ILE A 88 -27.87 8.91 4.26
CA ILE A 88 -28.27 9.21 5.64
C ILE A 88 -27.39 10.34 6.20
N PRO A 89 -27.94 11.55 6.45
CA PRO A 89 -27.16 12.65 7.01
C PRO A 89 -26.72 12.34 8.44
N LYS A 90 -25.48 12.68 8.75
CA LYS A 90 -24.91 12.62 10.09
C LYS A 90 -25.55 13.69 10.96
N ARG A 91 -26.04 13.31 12.13
CA ARG A 91 -26.60 14.25 13.11
C ARG A 91 -25.47 15.13 13.65
N GLN A 92 -25.63 16.44 13.55
CA GLN A 92 -24.73 17.39 14.20
C GLN A 92 -24.96 17.30 15.72
N GLU A 93 -23.89 17.13 16.48
CA GLU A 93 -23.89 17.16 17.96
C GLU A 93 -23.85 18.60 18.48
#